data_AF-A0A0R2ZHR4-F1
#
_entry.id   AF-A0A0R2ZHR4-F1
#
_cell.length_a   1.000
_cell.length_b   1.000
_cell.length_c   1.000
_cell.angle_alpha   90.00
_cell.angle_beta   90.00
_cell.angle_gamma   90.00
#
_symmetry.space_group_name_H-M   'P 1'
#
loop_
_entity.id
_entity.type
_entity.pdbx_description
1 polymer ?
#
loop_
_entity_poly.entity_id
_entity_poly.type
_entity_poly.pdbx_seq_one_letter_code
_entity_poly.pdbx_strand_id
1 'polypeptide(L)' 'MTTNQYDSRTADKFVVRLPAGLRADIEAAANAADRSMNSVFVQAIRQYLDGQNRQTLLLDALASAAAPLAPVSSSR' A
#
# COMPACT_ATOMS: atom_id res chain seq x y z
N MET A 1 -23.63 -16.82 6.49
CA MET A 1 -22.67 -15.74 6.13
C MET A 1 -22.41 -14.94 7.39
N THR A 2 -21.34 -15.25 8.13
CA THR A 2 -20.97 -14.50 9.33
C THR A 2 -20.26 -13.23 8.89
N THR A 3 -20.95 -12.10 8.99
CA THR A 3 -20.33 -10.79 8.92
C THR A 3 -19.30 -10.72 10.04
N ASN A 4 -18.01 -10.81 9.69
CA ASN A 4 -16.89 -10.64 10.61
C ASN A 4 -16.89 -9.17 11.03
N GLN A 5 -17.78 -8.82 11.97
CA GLN A 5 -17.80 -7.54 12.65
C GLN A 5 -16.39 -7.29 13.15
N TYR A 6 -15.71 -6.32 12.56
CA TYR A 6 -14.35 -5.95 12.91
C TYR A 6 -14.42 -5.25 14.28
N ASP A 7 -14.55 -6.04 15.34
CA ASP A 7 -14.55 -5.52 16.69
C ASP A 7 -13.13 -5.05 17.01
N SER A 8 -12.99 -3.75 17.25
CA SER A 8 -11.71 -3.15 17.65
C SER A 8 -11.15 -3.79 18.94
N ARG A 9 -11.99 -4.48 19.72
CA ARG A 9 -11.60 -5.22 20.92
C ARG A 9 -10.92 -6.56 20.62
N THR A 10 -11.23 -7.17 19.47
CA THR A 10 -10.62 -8.45 19.04
C THR A 10 -9.52 -8.25 17.99
N ALA A 11 -9.25 -7.01 17.58
CA ALA A 11 -8.21 -6.71 16.60
C ALA A 11 -6.80 -6.89 17.19
N ASP A 12 -5.88 -7.39 16.37
CA ASP A 12 -4.46 -7.48 16.72
C ASP A 12 -3.88 -6.09 17.00
N LYS A 13 -3.15 -5.99 18.10
CA LYS A 13 -2.56 -4.73 18.57
C LYS A 13 -1.07 -4.72 18.31
N PHE A 14 -0.59 -3.64 17.71
CA PHE A 14 0.82 -3.40 17.47
C PHE A 14 1.21 -2.02 18.00
N VAL A 15 2.17 -1.96 18.92
CA VAL A 15 2.63 -0.70 19.53
C VAL A 15 3.87 -0.21 18.81
N VAL A 16 3.77 0.97 18.19
CA VAL A 16 4.86 1.61 17.44
C VAL A 16 5.40 2.81 18.21
N ARG A 17 6.72 2.93 18.29
CA ARG A 17 7.39 4.16 18.76
C ARG A 17 7.60 5.08 17.57
N LEU A 18 6.97 6.26 17.62
CA LEU A 18 7.11 7.27 16.59
C LEU A 18 8.20 8.28 16.98
N PRO A 19 8.95 8.81 16.00
CA PRO A 19 9.82 9.96 16.25
C PRO A 19 9.00 11.19 16.69
N ALA A 20 9.68 12.16 17.29
CA ALA A 20 9.07 13.41 17.72
C ALA A 20 8.37 14.11 16.54
N GLY A 21 7.18 14.68 16.78
CA GLY A 21 6.38 15.39 15.78
C GLY A 21 5.47 14.49 14.94
N LEU A 22 5.91 13.29 14.55
CA LEU A 22 5.17 12.47 13.58
C LEU A 22 3.76 12.08 14.04
N ARG A 23 3.55 11.88 15.35
CA ARG A 23 2.21 11.62 15.89
C ARG A 23 1.26 12.80 15.65
N ALA A 24 1.73 14.02 15.84
CA ALA A 24 0.93 15.23 15.65
C ALA A 24 0.58 15.43 14.17
N ASP A 25 1.51 15.11 13.26
CA ASP A 25 1.25 15.14 11.82
C ASP A 25 0.15 14.14 11.41
N ILE A 26 0.18 12.93 11.99
CA ILE A 26 -0.86 11.91 11.77
C ILE A 26 -2.21 12.40 12.31
N GLU A 27 -2.22 13.04 13.48
CA GLU A 27 -3.43 13.61 14.08
C GLU A 27 -4.02 14.72 13.22
N ALA A 28 -3.20 15.64 12.71
CA ALA A 28 -3.65 16.68 11.79
C ALA A 28 -4.24 16.10 10.50
N ALA A 29 -3.60 15.08 9.92
CA ALA A 29 -4.11 14.38 8.73
C ALA A 29 -5.43 13.64 9.01
N ALA A 30 -5.57 13.05 10.20
CA ALA A 30 -6.79 12.37 10.62
C ALA A 30 -7.96 13.35 10.78
N ASN A 31 -7.71 14.51 11.40
CA ASN A 31 -8.70 15.58 11.55
C ASN A 31 -9.13 16.16 10.19
N ALA A 32 -8.18 16.39 9.28
CA ALA A 32 -8.49 16.91 7.94
C ALA A 32 -9.30 15.94 7.08
N ALA A 33 -9.24 14.63 7.37
CA ALA A 33 -9.92 13.57 6.62
C ALA A 33 -11.18 13.03 7.34
N ASP A 34 -11.60 13.63 8.46
CA ASP A 34 -12.70 13.15 9.33
C ASP A 34 -12.58 11.66 9.66
N ARG A 35 -11.37 11.22 10.01
CA ARG A 35 -11.04 9.80 10.25
C ARG A 35 -10.28 9.61 11.55
N SER A 36 -10.30 8.38 12.07
CA SER A 36 -9.45 8.03 13.21
C SER A 36 -7.97 7.98 12.78
N MET A 37 -7.05 8.32 13.69
CA MET A 37 -5.61 8.13 13.46
C MET A 37 -5.26 6.70 13.04
N ASN A 38 -5.95 5.70 13.60
CA ASN A 38 -5.76 4.30 13.22
C ASN A 38 -6.14 4.06 11.75
N SER A 39 -7.25 4.64 11.29
CA SER A 39 -7.68 4.53 9.89
C SER A 39 -6.65 5.13 8.93
N VAL A 40 -6.09 6.30 9.28
CA VAL A 40 -5.01 6.94 8.51
C VAL A 40 -3.77 6.06 8.48
N PHE A 41 -3.36 5.53 9.63
CA PHE A 41 -2.17 4.69 9.76
C PHE A 41 -2.29 3.39 8.94
N VAL A 42 -3.44 2.70 9.05
CA VAL A 42 -3.73 1.48 8.27
C VAL A 42 -3.75 1.79 6.77
N GLN A 43 -4.35 2.91 6.36
CA GLN A 43 -4.39 3.31 4.96
C GLN A 43 -2.99 3.60 4.41
N ALA A 44 -2.15 4.30 5.17
CA ALA A 44 -0.77 4.59 4.77
C ALA A 44 0.05 3.30 4.59
N ILE A 45 -0.07 2.33 5.51
CA ILE A 45 0.61 1.03 5.39
C ILE A 45 0.13 0.26 4.17
N ARG A 46 -1.19 0.21 3.93
CA ARG A 46 -1.73 -0.46 2.73
C ARG A 46 -1.20 0.18 1.46
N GLN A 47 -1.21 1.51 1.38
CA GLN A 47 -0.66 2.23 0.23
C GLN A 47 0.83 1.97 0.03
N TYR A 48 1.60 1.89 1.11
CA TYR A 48 3.00 1.53 1.04
C TYR A 48 3.20 0.12 0.47
N LEU A 49 2.48 -0.89 1.00
CA LEU A 49 2.57 -2.28 0.53
C LEU A 49 2.07 -2.45 -0.91
N ASP A 50 0.92 -1.86 -1.24
CA ASP A 50 0.31 -1.91 -2.57
C ASP A 50 1.14 -1.15 -3.60
N GLY A 51 1.73 -0.02 -3.20
CA GLY A 51 2.60 0.79 -4.04
C GLY A 51 3.83 0.03 -4.50
N GLN A 52 4.46 -0.74 -3.60
CA GLN A 52 5.59 -1.62 -3.95
C GLN A 52 5.17 -2.68 -4.98
N ASN A 53 4.03 -3.33 -4.77
CA ASN A 53 3.54 -4.36 -5.69
C ASN A 53 3.22 -3.78 -7.08
N ARG A 54 2.52 -2.63 -7.12
CA ARG A 54 2.21 -1.95 -8.38
C ARG A 54 3.47 -1.50 -9.11
N GLN A 55 4.47 -1.01 -8.39
CA GLN A 55 5.72 -0.55 -9.00
C GLN A 55 6.50 -1.71 -9.62
N THR A 56 6.56 -2.87 -8.95
CA THR A 56 7.13 -4.10 -9.52
C THR A 56 6.40 -4.53 -10.79
N LEU A 57 5.07 -4.58 -10.77
CA LEU A 57 4.28 -4.97 -11.96
C LEU A 57 4.49 -4.01 -13.14
N LEU A 58 4.62 -2.71 -12.88
CA LEU A 58 4.90 -1.73 -13.92
C LEU A 58 6.32 -1.89 -14.49
N LEU A 59 7.31 -2.15 -13.64
CA LEU A 59 8.68 -2.43 -14.07
C LEU A 59 8.76 -3.71 -14.91
N ASP A 60 8.06 -4.77 -14.51
CA ASP A 60 7.99 -6.02 -15.26
C ASP A 60 7.28 -5.86 -16.61
N ALA A 61 6.18 -5.11 -16.64
CA ALA A 61 5.48 -4.78 -17.88
C ALA A 61 6.35 -3.94 -18.82
N LEU A 62 7.08 -2.95 -18.28
CA LEU A 62 8.04 -2.14 -19.03
C LEU A 62 9.20 -2.99 -19.57
N ALA A 63 9.76 -3.89 -18.76
CA ALA A 63 10.83 -4.79 -19.18
C ALA A 63 10.36 -5.76 -20.28
N SER A 64 9.12 -6.26 -20.15
CA SER A 64 8.49 -7.13 -21.17
C SER A 64 8.22 -6.39 -22.48
N ALA A 65 7.82 -5.12 -22.41
CA ALA A 65 7.57 -4.28 -23.59
C ALA A 65 8.87 -3.79 -24.25
N ALA A 66 9.93 -3.59 -23.47
CA ALA A 66 11.26 -3.21 -23.96
C ALA A 66 12.10 -4.42 -24.42
N ALA A 67 11.64 -5.65 -24.16
CA ALA A 67 12.25 -6.84 -24.74
C ALA A 67 12.17 -6.70 -26.27
N PRO A 68 13.31 -6.75 -26.99
CA PRO A 68 13.30 -6.59 -28.43
C PRO A 68 12.43 -7.70 -29.02
N LEU A 69 11.47 -7.32 -29.86
CA LEU A 69 10.72 -8.23 -30.72
C LEU A 69 11.74 -9.17 -31.35
N ALA A 70 11.73 -10.44 -30.95
CA ALA A 70 12.63 -11.45 -31.48
C ALA A 70 12.60 -11.34 -33.01
N PRO A 71 13.76 -11.30 -33.69
CA PRO A 71 13.76 -11.17 -35.13
C PRO A 71 12.93 -12.31 -35.70
N VAL A 72 11.84 -11.96 -36.37
CA VAL A 72 11.03 -12.89 -37.15
C VAL A 72 11.98 -13.56 -38.14
N SER A 73 12.41 -14.77 -37.82
CA SER A 73 13.23 -15.57 -38.72
C SER A 73 12.34 -15.98 -39.89
N SER A 74 12.32 -15.16 -40.95
CA SER A 74 11.86 -15.58 -42.27
C SER A 74 12.87 -16.59 -42.81
N SER A 75 12.63 -17.87 -42.51
CA SER A 75 13.33 -18.97 -43.15
C SER A 75 12.60 -19.31 -44.45
N ARG A 76 13.23 -18.98 -45.57
CA ARG A 76 12.84 -19.31 -46.94
C ARG A 76 13.47 -20.62 -47.38
#